data_AF-A0A4U2YVL3-F1
#
_entry.id   AF-A0A4U2YVL3-F1
#
_cell.length_a   1.000
_cell.length_b   1.000
_cell.length_c   1.000
_cell.angle_alpha   90.00
_cell.angle_beta   90.00
_cell.angle_gamma   90.00
#
_symmetry.space_group_name_H-M   'P 1'
#
loop_
_entity.id
_entity.type
_entity.pdbx_description
1 polymer ?
#
loop_
_entity_poly.entity_id
_entity_poly.type
_entity_poly.pdbx_seq_one_letter_code
_entity_poly.pdbx_strand_id
1 'polypeptide(L)'
;MAMNGKKETKEIAGKKFIFQHPGLEATLDIRERAKDQNGNTSEKELYKEFLEHVVFVEEEGVPQRINIEYFEQFDSMKVFTEVMRTASKFIFR
;
A
#
# COMPACT_ATOMS: atom_id res chain seq x y z
N MET A 1 16.66 -12.77 -6.45
CA MET A 1 16.11 -13.25 -5.16
C MET A 1 14.63 -12.90 -5.15
N ALA A 2 13.73 -13.89 -5.10
CA ALA A 2 12.30 -13.63 -5.17
C ALA A 2 11.86 -12.84 -3.92
N MET A 3 11.30 -11.65 -4.12
CA MET A 3 10.68 -10.85 -3.04
C MET A 3 9.28 -11.38 -2.65
N ASN A 4 8.85 -12.53 -3.19
CA ASN A 4 7.58 -13.15 -2.84
C ASN A 4 7.53 -13.48 -1.34
N GLY A 5 6.64 -12.81 -0.61
CA GLY A 5 6.35 -13.12 0.79
C GLY A 5 7.12 -12.31 1.82
N LYS A 6 7.91 -11.29 1.43
CA LYS A 6 8.42 -10.33 2.41
C LYS A 6 7.26 -9.52 2.98
N LYS A 7 7.19 -9.47 4.31
CA LYS A 7 6.24 -8.66 5.06
C LYS A 7 7.03 -7.74 5.99
N GLU A 8 6.65 -6.48 6.05
CA GLU A 8 7.13 -5.52 7.02
C GLU A 8 5.94 -4.99 7.81
N THR A 9 6.07 -4.93 9.13
CA THR A 9 5.03 -4.33 9.98
C THR A 9 5.55 -3.02 10.54
N LYS A 10 4.68 -2.01 10.57
CA LYS A 10 5.02 -0.69 11.07
C LYS A 10 3.83 -0.07 11.78
N GLU A 11 4.09 0.48 12.95
CA GLU A 11 3.09 1.21 13.71
C GLU A 11 3.06 2.67 13.24
N ILE A 12 1.88 3.13 12.80
CA ILE A 12 1.65 4.50 12.34
C ILE A 12 0.36 4.98 13.00
N ALA A 13 0.40 6.13 13.68
CA ALA A 13 -0.74 6.70 14.39
C ALA A 13 -1.45 5.72 15.37
N GLY A 14 -0.67 4.84 16.03
CA GLY A 14 -1.20 3.85 16.97
C GLY A 14 -1.94 2.66 16.33
N LYS A 15 -1.92 2.54 15.00
CA LYS A 15 -2.39 1.37 14.25
C LYS A 15 -1.19 0.63 13.66
N LYS A 16 -1.24 -0.70 13.68
CA LYS A 16 -0.22 -1.54 13.05
C LYS A 16 -0.58 -1.77 11.59
N PHE A 17 0.26 -1.29 10.69
CA PHE A 17 0.15 -1.55 9.27
C PHE A 17 1.11 -2.66 8.85
N ILE A 18 0.63 -3.57 8.02
CA ILE A 18 1.37 -4.67 7.43
C ILE A 18 1.56 -4.35 5.95
N PHE A 19 2.81 -4.30 5.50
CA PHE A 19 3.21 -4.11 4.12
C PHE A 19 3.68 -5.45 3.57
N GLN A 20 2.96 -6.00 2.60
CA GLN A 20 3.29 -7.28 1.98
C GLN A 20 3.71 -7.06 0.53
N HIS A 21 4.84 -7.67 0.14
CA HIS A 21 5.35 -7.51 -1.22
C HIS A 21 4.57 -8.47 -2.13
N PRO A 22 3.82 -7.97 -3.12
CA PRO A 22 2.91 -8.78 -3.92
C PRO A 22 3.68 -9.65 -4.95
N GLY A 23 4.97 -9.37 -5.14
CA GLY A 23 5.84 -10.08 -6.08
C GLY A 23 6.25 -9.19 -7.24
N LEU A 24 7.23 -9.63 -8.03
CA LEU A 24 7.76 -8.83 -9.14
C LEU A 24 6.70 -8.64 -10.24
N GLU A 25 6.03 -9.72 -10.64
CA GLU A 25 4.96 -9.70 -11.65
C GLU A 25 3.81 -8.79 -11.20
N ALA A 26 3.30 -9.00 -9.99
CA ALA A 26 2.22 -8.16 -9.46
C ALA A 26 2.61 -6.67 -9.34
N THR A 27 3.87 -6.37 -9.02
CA THR A 27 4.35 -4.98 -8.98
C THR A 27 4.37 -4.34 -10.35
N LEU A 28 4.75 -5.09 -11.39
CA LEU A 28 4.69 -4.63 -12.77
C LEU A 28 3.24 -4.40 -13.21
N ASP A 29 2.35 -5.35 -12.90
CA ASP A 29 0.90 -5.24 -13.13
C ASP A 29 0.32 -3.98 -12.50
N ILE A 30 0.60 -3.72 -11.22
CA ILE A 30 0.15 -2.52 -10.50
C ILE A 30 0.64 -1.26 -11.22
N ARG A 31 1.89 -1.25 -11.68
CA ARG A 31 2.46 -0.10 -12.39
C ARG A 31 1.85 0.11 -13.76
N GLU A 32 1.44 -0.96 -14.45
CA GLU A 32 0.75 -0.87 -15.73
C GLU A 32 -0.70 -0.41 -15.56
N ARG A 33 -1.45 -0.98 -14.60
CA ARG A 33 -2.83 -0.58 -14.30
C ARG A 33 -2.93 0.85 -13.78
N ALA A 34 -1.91 1.32 -13.08
CA ALA A 34 -1.86 2.70 -12.61
C ALA A 34 -1.62 3.73 -13.74
N LYS A 35 -1.31 3.32 -14.98
CA LYS A 35 -1.16 4.24 -16.11
C LYS A 35 -2.52 4.59 -16.71
N ASP A 36 -2.72 5.85 -17.03
CA ASP A 36 -3.87 6.31 -17.81
C ASP A 36 -3.68 5.99 -19.30
N GLN A 37 -4.69 6.30 -20.11
CA GLN A 37 -4.67 6.07 -21.57
C GLN A 37 -3.54 6.84 -22.29
N ASN A 38 -2.99 7.89 -21.67
CA ASN A 38 -1.86 8.65 -22.19
C ASN A 38 -0.50 8.15 -21.67
N GLY A 39 -0.48 7.07 -20.89
CA GLY A 39 0.74 6.47 -20.33
C GLY A 39 1.28 7.18 -19.09
N ASN A 40 0.57 8.17 -18.53
CA ASN A 40 0.94 8.83 -17.29
C ASN A 40 0.48 7.99 -16.10
N THR A 41 1.34 7.85 -15.09
CA THR A 41 0.96 7.17 -13.85
C THR A 41 0.04 8.05 -13.03
N SER A 42 -1.20 7.61 -12.84
CA SER A 42 -2.13 8.20 -11.89
C SER A 42 -1.75 7.77 -10.47
N GLU A 43 -1.25 8.71 -9.67
CA GLU A 43 -0.95 8.45 -8.25
C GLU A 43 -2.16 7.90 -7.50
N LYS A 44 -3.37 8.36 -7.86
CA LYS A 44 -4.61 7.89 -7.23
C LYS A 44 -4.87 6.41 -7.47
N GLU A 45 -4.65 5.94 -8.70
CA GLU A 45 -4.85 4.52 -9.03
C GLU A 45 -3.71 3.68 -8.43
N LEU A 46 -2.48 4.19 -8.45
CA LEU A 46 -1.35 3.54 -7.79
C LEU A 46 -1.59 3.34 -6.28
N TYR A 47 -2.10 4.38 -5.59
CA TYR A 47 -2.40 4.29 -4.17
C TYR A 47 -3.55 3.32 -3.87
N LYS A 48 -4.56 3.21 -4.74
CA LYS A 48 -5.60 2.19 -4.60
C LYS A 48 -5.03 0.79 -4.72
N GLU A 49 -4.22 0.52 -5.74
CA GLU A 49 -3.59 -0.79 -5.91
C GLU A 49 -2.69 -1.16 -4.72
N PHE A 50 -1.99 -0.18 -4.14
CA PHE A 50 -1.22 -0.40 -2.92
C PHE A 50 -2.10 -0.77 -1.72
N LEU A 51 -3.22 -0.09 -1.52
CA LEU A 51 -4.16 -0.45 -0.45
C LEU A 51 -4.80 -1.82 -0.68
N GLU A 52 -5.02 -2.22 -1.92
CA GLU A 52 -5.67 -3.49 -2.24
C GLU A 52 -4.72 -4.69 -2.15
N HIS A 53 -3.46 -4.52 -2.53
CA HIS A 53 -2.52 -5.62 -2.72
C HIS A 53 -1.29 -5.58 -1.81
N VAL A 54 -0.95 -4.42 -1.24
CA VAL A 54 0.31 -4.21 -0.51
C VAL A 54 0.09 -3.86 0.96
N VAL A 55 -0.89 -3.03 1.28
CA VAL A 55 -1.10 -2.48 2.62
C VAL A 55 -2.30 -3.13 3.29
N PHE A 56 -2.07 -3.65 4.48
CA PHE A 56 -3.10 -4.21 5.36
C PHE A 56 -2.98 -3.54 6.73
N VAL A 57 -4.05 -3.54 7.50
CA VAL A 57 -4.02 -3.14 8.91
C VAL A 57 -4.17 -4.37 9.78
N GLU A 58 -3.37 -4.49 10.84
CA GLU A 58 -3.54 -5.53 11.85
C GLU A 58 -4.50 -5.02 12.92
N GLU A 59 -5.73 -5.55 12.92
CA GLU A 59 -6.70 -5.33 13.98
C GLU A 59 -7.01 -6.66 14.66
N GLU A 60 -6.84 -6.70 15.99
CA GLU A 60 -7.06 -7.90 16.82
C GLU A 60 -6.22 -9.12 16.38
N GLY A 61 -5.04 -8.89 15.80
CA GLY A 61 -4.14 -9.94 15.32
C GLY A 61 -4.50 -10.51 13.95
N VAL A 62 -5.45 -9.90 13.24
CA VAL A 62 -5.87 -10.29 11.90
C VAL A 62 -5.53 -9.19 10.89
N PRO A 63 -4.84 -9.51 9.77
CA PRO A 63 -4.62 -8.56 8.68
C PRO A 63 -5.94 -8.29 7.96
N GLN A 64 -6.45 -7.06 8.07
CA GLN A 64 -7.62 -6.58 7.36
C GLN A 64 -7.20 -5.70 6.18
N ARG A 65 -8.00 -5.78 5.11
CA ARG A 65 -7.88 -4.88 3.96
C ARG A 65 -8.43 -3.52 4.35
N ILE A 66 -7.74 -2.47 3.91
CA ILE A 66 -8.15 -1.09 4.14
C ILE A 66 -8.33 -0.40 2.80
N ASN A 67 -9.18 0.63 2.79
CA ASN A 67 -9.40 1.48 1.64
C ASN A 67 -9.13 2.95 2.03
N ILE A 68 -9.36 3.86 1.09
CA ILE A 68 -9.14 5.29 1.34
C ILE A 68 -10.09 5.80 2.46
N GLU A 69 -11.32 5.27 2.53
CA GLU A 69 -12.31 5.64 3.55
C GLU A 69 -11.84 5.28 4.97
N TYR A 70 -11.07 4.19 5.13
CA TYR A 70 -10.42 3.87 6.41
C TYR A 70 -9.54 5.03 6.89
N PHE A 71 -8.98 5.83 6.00
CA PHE A 71 -8.14 6.95 6.40
C PHE A 71 -8.92 8.21 6.78
N GLU A 72 -10.20 8.29 6.43
CA GLU A 72 -11.07 9.42 6.80
C GLU A 72 -11.36 9.45 8.31
N GLN A 73 -11.15 8.33 9.01
CA GLN A 73 -11.24 8.28 10.48
C GLN A 73 -10.08 9.01 11.18
N PHE A 74 -8.98 9.29 10.47
CA PHE A 74 -7.85 10.03 11.04
C PHE A 74 -8.02 11.51 10.72
N ASP A 75 -7.82 12.37 11.73
CA ASP A 75 -7.82 13.83 11.58
C ASP A 75 -6.75 14.39 10.62
N SER A 76 -5.85 13.56 10.09
CA SER A 76 -4.73 14.04 9.28
C SER A 76 -4.38 13.13 8.11
N MET A 77 -4.31 13.74 6.93
CA MET A 77 -3.77 13.15 5.70
C MET A 77 -2.31 12.68 5.86
N LYS A 78 -1.60 13.13 6.90
CA LYS A 78 -0.24 12.67 7.23
C LYS A 78 -0.16 11.15 7.39
N VAL A 79 -1.15 10.52 8.01
CA VAL A 79 -1.19 9.06 8.21
C VAL A 79 -1.22 8.35 6.87
N PHE A 80 -2.14 8.76 6.00
CA PHE A 80 -2.27 8.24 4.64
C PHE A 80 -0.95 8.42 3.85
N THR A 81 -0.39 9.63 3.82
CA THR A 81 0.84 9.91 3.07
C THR A 81 2.03 9.09 3.60
N GLU A 82 2.12 8.89 4.91
CA GLU A 82 3.20 8.09 5.52
C GLU A 82 3.08 6.61 5.20
N VAL A 83 1.86 6.06 5.22
CA VAL A 83 1.56 4.69 4.79
C VAL A 83 1.93 4.51 3.32
N MET A 84 1.48 5.39 2.42
CA MET A 84 1.80 5.31 0.99
C MET A 84 3.30 5.44 0.71
N ARG A 85 3.98 6.36 1.39
CA ARG A 85 5.43 6.52 1.26
C ARG A 85 6.17 5.26 1.73
N THR A 86 5.70 4.63 2.80
CA THR A 86 6.29 3.39 3.32
C THR A 86 6.04 2.25 2.33
N ALA A 87 4.82 2.08 1.83
CA ALA A 87 4.48 1.08 0.83
C ALA A 87 5.31 1.25 -0.46
N SER A 88 5.40 2.46 -1.00
CA SER A 88 6.19 2.76 -2.18
C SER A 88 7.67 2.43 -1.98
N LYS A 89 8.25 2.82 -0.84
CA LYS A 89 9.63 2.45 -0.47
C LYS A 89 9.80 0.95 -0.28
N PHE A 90 8.78 0.23 0.13
CA PHE A 90 8.86 -1.20 0.34
C PHE A 90 8.82 -1.97 -0.99
N ILE A 91 8.07 -1.46 -1.98
CA ILE A 91 7.90 -2.07 -3.29
C ILE A 91 9.03 -1.73 -4.28
N PHE A 92 9.54 -0.49 -4.26
CA PHE A 92 10.51 -0.01 -5.26
C PHE A 92 11.97 0.06 -4.77
N ARG A 93 12.30 -0.53 -3.62
CA ARG A 93 13.64 -0.49 -3.01
C ARG A 93 14.47 -1.74 -3.29
#